data_AF-A0A0P4W6D9-F1
#
_entry.id   AF-A0A0P4W6D9-F1
#
_cell.length_a   1.000
_cell.length_b   1.000
_cell.length_c   1.000
_cell.angle_alpha   90.00
_cell.angle_beta   90.00
_cell.angle_gamma   90.00
#
_symmetry.space_group_name_H-M   'P 1'
#
loop_
_entity.id
_entity.type
_entity.pdbx_description
1 polymer ?
#
loop_
_entity_poly.entity_id
_entity_poly.type
_entity_poly.pdbx_seq_one_letter_code
_entity_poly.pdbx_strand_id
1 'polypeptide(L)'
;MHNDLPQYEHMPGIIFIQCVAQHPGAGGESIVTDGLFAAEELRRNHPEDFKILSSTDMYFWDKGHANYSWEMPEFYKIAKFPVIRINGDNEVVQIAVNNAIRDSHMDLPPQEVKKYYAAYKRFHNILYANAMTFKMEQGEYCYRGPLAGRDNSSCNTALHCTILSHAMLYTPRGAD
;
A
#
# COMPACT_ATOMS: atom_id res chain seq x y z
N MET A 1 -1.89 3.72 -6.62
CA MET A 1 -2.10 3.79 -5.16
C MET A 1 -1.37 2.61 -4.53
N HIS A 2 -0.62 2.78 -3.43
CA HIS A 2 0.04 1.64 -2.77
C HIS A 2 0.25 1.77 -1.25
N ASN A 3 0.32 0.62 -0.58
CA ASN A 3 0.98 0.41 0.71
C ASN A 3 2.47 0.17 0.48
N ASP A 4 3.29 0.72 1.37
CA ASP A 4 4.73 0.56 1.30
C ASP A 4 5.13 -0.77 1.92
N LEU A 5 6.20 -1.34 1.38
CA LEU A 5 6.90 -2.48 1.93
C LEU A 5 6.10 -3.80 2.11
N PRO A 6 5.15 -4.20 1.24
CA PRO A 6 4.45 -5.48 1.38
C PRO A 6 5.31 -6.72 1.11
N GLN A 7 6.58 -6.56 0.68
CA GLN A 7 7.55 -7.65 0.63
C GLN A 7 8.04 -8.11 2.01
N TYR A 8 7.62 -7.43 3.09
CA TYR A 8 7.85 -7.86 4.47
C TYR A 8 6.60 -8.53 5.03
N GLU A 9 6.78 -9.67 5.71
CA GLU A 9 5.67 -10.37 6.40
C GLU A 9 5.00 -9.47 7.44
N HIS A 10 5.80 -8.68 8.16
CA HIS A 10 5.33 -7.62 9.04
C HIS A 10 5.50 -6.27 8.34
N MET A 11 4.44 -5.81 7.67
CA MET A 11 4.42 -4.49 7.06
C MET A 11 4.54 -3.39 8.13
N PRO A 12 5.23 -2.27 7.85
CA PRO A 12 5.26 -1.14 8.76
C PRO A 12 3.85 -0.65 9.07
N GLY A 13 3.49 -0.61 10.36
CA GLY A 13 2.18 -0.14 10.80
C GLY A 13 2.02 1.38 10.68
N ILE A 14 3.14 2.11 10.75
CA ILE A 14 3.18 3.58 10.69
C ILE A 14 4.27 4.03 9.73
N ILE A 15 3.97 5.05 8.92
CA ILE A 15 4.94 5.73 8.04
C ILE A 15 4.88 7.24 8.26
N PHE A 16 6.04 7.87 8.38
CA PHE A 16 6.17 9.33 8.42
C PHE A 16 6.78 9.80 7.11
N ILE A 17 6.13 10.77 6.47
CA ILE A 17 6.66 11.44 5.28
C ILE A 17 6.75 12.93 5.57
N GLN A 18 7.95 13.49 5.47
CA GLN A 18 8.20 14.92 5.60
C GLN A 18 8.33 15.56 4.22
N CYS A 19 7.66 16.68 4.00
CA CYS A 19 7.90 17.50 2.82
C CYS A 19 9.10 18.42 3.07
N VAL A 20 10.27 18.07 2.52
CA VAL A 20 11.47 18.92 2.60
C VAL A 20 11.45 20.01 1.52
N ALA A 21 10.92 19.68 0.35
CA ALA A 21 10.68 20.61 -0.75
C ALA A 21 9.43 20.17 -1.51
N GLN A 22 8.57 21.12 -1.87
CA GLN A 22 7.36 20.86 -2.63
C GLN A 22 7.52 21.33 -4.08
N HIS A 23 6.90 20.61 -5.02
CA HIS A 23 6.87 21.02 -6.42
C HIS A 23 6.10 22.34 -6.57
N PRO A 24 6.72 23.41 -7.14
CA PRO A 24 6.10 24.73 -7.22
C PRO A 24 5.01 24.83 -8.30
N GLY A 25 4.98 23.90 -9.26
CA GLY A 25 3.97 23.86 -10.32
C GLY A 25 2.71 23.07 -9.92
N ALA A 26 1.82 22.86 -10.89
CA ALA A 26 0.71 21.93 -10.76
C ALA A 26 1.24 20.49 -10.63
N GLY A 27 0.63 19.67 -9.77
CA GLY A 27 1.17 18.35 -9.40
C GLY A 27 1.85 18.36 -8.03
N GLY A 28 2.34 17.20 -7.60
CA GLY A 28 2.97 17.01 -6.29
C GLY A 28 1.96 16.77 -5.16
N GLU A 29 0.67 16.61 -5.49
CA GLU A 29 -0.34 16.27 -4.52
C GLU A 29 -0.13 14.84 -4.00
N SER A 30 -0.40 14.70 -2.71
CA SER A 30 -0.55 13.43 -2.02
C SER A 30 -2.00 12.99 -2.09
N ILE A 31 -2.20 11.68 -2.30
CA ILE A 31 -3.51 11.05 -2.33
C ILE A 31 -3.51 9.96 -1.27
N VAL A 32 -4.54 9.90 -0.43
CA VAL A 32 -4.66 8.92 0.65
C VAL A 32 -6.07 8.35 0.68
N THR A 33 -6.24 7.12 1.17
CA THR A 33 -7.55 6.50 1.37
C THR A 33 -7.50 5.58 2.58
N ASP A 34 -8.66 5.35 3.20
CA ASP A 34 -8.86 4.30 4.19
C ASP A 34 -9.05 2.95 3.46
N GLY A 35 -8.07 2.07 3.62
CA GLY A 35 -8.08 0.76 2.98
C GLY A 35 -9.01 -0.23 3.66
N LEU A 36 -9.17 -0.14 4.99
CA LEU A 36 -10.07 -1.02 5.74
C LEU A 36 -11.52 -0.69 5.39
N PHE A 37 -11.86 0.59 5.35
CA PHE A 37 -13.17 1.04 4.91
C PHE A 37 -13.47 0.58 3.48
N ALA A 38 -12.53 0.76 2.54
CA ALA A 38 -12.70 0.31 1.17
C ALA A 38 -12.89 -1.21 1.06
N ALA A 39 -12.19 -2.00 1.87
CA ALA A 39 -12.34 -3.45 1.89
C ALA A 39 -13.70 -3.87 2.45
N GLU A 40 -14.18 -3.17 3.48
CA GLU A 40 -15.52 -3.37 4.03
C GLU A 40 -16.63 -2.97 3.05
N GLU A 41 -16.43 -1.90 2.29
CA GLU A 41 -17.31 -1.52 1.20
C GLU A 41 -17.34 -2.58 0.11
N LEU A 42 -16.18 -3.12 -0.28
CA LEU A 42 -16.08 -4.23 -1.22
C LEU A 42 -16.81 -5.47 -0.69
N ARG A 43 -16.63 -5.82 0.60
CA ARG A 43 -17.30 -6.96 1.26
C ARG A 43 -18.82 -6.85 1.16
N ARG A 44 -19.37 -5.66 1.40
CA ARG A 44 -20.81 -5.40 1.37
C ARG A 44 -21.39 -5.38 -0.05
N ASN A 45 -20.71 -4.73 -0.98
CA ASN A 45 -21.25 -4.47 -2.32
C ASN A 45 -20.89 -5.56 -3.35
N HIS A 46 -19.76 -6.25 -3.14
CA HIS A 46 -19.18 -7.23 -4.06
C HIS A 46 -18.52 -8.39 -3.28
N PRO A 47 -19.31 -9.21 -2.55
CA PRO A 47 -18.78 -10.23 -1.65
C PRO A 47 -17.91 -11.28 -2.33
N GLU A 48 -18.19 -11.62 -3.59
CA GLU A 48 -17.37 -12.55 -4.37
C GLU A 48 -15.98 -11.96 -4.70
N ASP A 49 -15.91 -10.67 -5.05
CA ASP A 49 -14.65 -9.98 -5.31
C ASP A 49 -13.84 -9.85 -4.01
N PHE A 50 -14.51 -9.56 -2.89
CA PHE A 50 -13.87 -9.57 -1.57
C PHE A 50 -13.28 -10.94 -1.24
N LYS A 51 -14.06 -12.01 -1.41
CA LYS A 51 -13.61 -13.38 -1.15
C LYS A 51 -12.38 -13.74 -1.99
N ILE A 52 -12.40 -13.40 -3.29
CA ILE A 52 -11.24 -13.62 -4.17
C ILE A 52 -10.01 -12.91 -3.61
N LEU A 53 -10.13 -11.63 -3.26
CA LEU A 53 -8.99 -10.83 -2.78
C LEU A 53 -8.54 -11.17 -1.36
N SER A 54 -9.39 -11.81 -0.55
CA SER A 54 -9.07 -12.23 0.82
C SER A 54 -8.58 -13.68 0.94
N SER A 55 -8.82 -14.52 -0.07
CA SER A 55 -8.41 -15.93 -0.05
C SER A 55 -7.30 -16.27 -1.05
N THR A 56 -6.91 -15.32 -1.91
CA THR A 56 -5.93 -15.55 -2.98
C THR A 56 -4.61 -14.89 -2.63
N ASP A 57 -3.63 -15.71 -2.29
CA ASP A 57 -2.27 -15.26 -1.98
C ASP A 57 -1.56 -14.68 -3.20
N MET A 58 -1.01 -13.47 -3.06
CA MET A 58 -0.11 -12.85 -4.02
C MET A 58 1.31 -12.79 -3.47
N TYR A 59 2.28 -12.90 -4.37
CA TYR A 59 3.68 -12.64 -4.04
C TYR A 59 3.99 -11.15 -4.16
N PHE A 60 4.72 -10.63 -3.17
CA PHE A 60 5.40 -9.35 -3.21
C PHE A 60 6.88 -9.62 -3.16
N TRP A 61 7.60 -9.22 -4.20
CA TRP A 61 9.00 -9.54 -4.40
C TRP A 61 9.81 -8.28 -4.70
N ASP A 62 10.85 -8.07 -3.90
CA ASP A 62 11.79 -6.98 -4.06
C ASP A 62 13.21 -7.52 -3.96
N LYS A 63 13.97 -7.36 -5.04
CA LYS A 63 15.36 -7.81 -5.16
C LYS A 63 16.20 -6.68 -5.73
N GLY A 64 17.33 -6.40 -5.11
CA GLY A 64 18.22 -5.36 -5.58
C GLY A 64 19.46 -5.21 -4.73
N HIS A 65 20.14 -4.09 -4.95
CA HIS A 65 21.34 -3.69 -4.24
C HIS A 65 21.06 -2.44 -3.41
N ALA A 66 21.46 -2.45 -2.14
CA ALA A 66 21.31 -1.28 -1.29
C ALA A 66 22.46 -0.29 -1.54
N ASN A 67 22.13 1.00 -1.63
CA ASN A 67 23.11 2.09 -1.80
C ASN A 67 23.61 2.66 -0.47
N TYR A 68 23.22 2.06 0.65
CA TYR A 68 23.49 2.56 1.99
C TYR A 68 24.30 1.54 2.79
N SER A 69 25.32 2.03 3.50
CA SER A 69 26.27 1.18 4.25
C SER A 69 25.65 0.46 5.45
N TRP A 70 24.46 0.88 5.90
CA TRP A 70 23.71 0.26 7.00
C TRP A 70 22.76 -0.85 6.56
N GLU A 71 22.60 -1.07 5.25
CA GLU A 71 21.86 -2.22 4.72
C GLU A 71 22.82 -3.24 4.11
N MET A 72 22.37 -4.49 4.03
CA MET A 72 23.11 -5.51 3.28
C MET A 72 23.25 -5.07 1.81
N PRO A 73 24.44 -5.17 1.20
CA PRO A 73 24.68 -4.70 -0.17
C PRO A 73 23.73 -5.32 -1.20
N GLU A 74 23.22 -6.52 -0.92
CA GLU A 74 22.20 -7.21 -1.70
C GLU A 74 21.02 -7.57 -0.80
N PHE A 75 19.81 -7.43 -1.34
CA PHE A 75 18.60 -7.88 -0.67
C PHE A 75 17.73 -8.73 -1.60
N TYR A 76 17.06 -9.70 -0.98
CA TYR A 76 16.10 -10.57 -1.62
C TYR A 76 14.93 -10.79 -0.66
N LYS A 77 13.86 -10.03 -0.84
CA LYS A 77 12.71 -9.97 0.07
C LYS A 77 11.49 -10.50 -0.66
N ILE A 78 10.87 -11.53 -0.12
CA ILE A 78 9.64 -12.11 -0.67
C ILE A 78 8.65 -12.34 0.47
N ALA A 79 7.41 -11.93 0.24
CA ALA A 79 6.30 -12.29 1.10
C ALA A 79 5.12 -12.76 0.25
N LYS A 80 4.28 -13.61 0.86
CA LYS A 80 3.12 -14.21 0.21
C LYS A 80 1.91 -14.09 1.12
N PHE A 81 0.87 -13.42 0.64
CA PHE A 81 -0.40 -13.27 1.36
C PHE A 81 -1.48 -12.59 0.51
N PRO A 82 -2.76 -12.64 0.91
CA PRO A 82 -3.82 -11.97 0.17
C PRO A 82 -3.70 -10.44 0.25
N VAL A 83 -4.29 -9.75 -0.73
CA VAL A 83 -4.40 -8.28 -0.75
C VAL A 83 -5.22 -7.77 0.43
N ILE A 84 -6.23 -8.54 0.86
CA ILE A 84 -7.07 -8.25 2.02
C ILE A 84 -6.84 -9.35 3.05
N ARG A 85 -6.14 -9.05 4.14
CA ARG A 85 -5.97 -10.01 5.25
C ARG A 85 -7.10 -9.86 6.24
N ILE A 86 -7.68 -11.00 6.61
CA ILE A 86 -8.69 -11.12 7.66
C ILE A 86 -8.12 -11.90 8.86
N ASN A 87 -8.56 -11.57 10.08
CA ASN A 87 -8.23 -12.34 11.27
C ASN A 87 -9.21 -13.51 11.50
N GLY A 88 -9.02 -14.25 12.60
CA GLY A 88 -9.90 -15.35 12.99
C GLY A 88 -11.35 -14.94 13.28
N ASP A 89 -11.57 -13.66 13.59
CA ASP A 89 -12.89 -13.07 13.84
C ASP A 89 -13.55 -12.50 12.59
N ASN A 90 -12.97 -12.77 11.40
CA ASN A 90 -13.45 -12.31 10.09
C ASN A 90 -13.45 -10.77 9.95
N GLU A 91 -12.55 -10.10 10.66
CA GLU A 91 -12.31 -8.66 10.54
C GLU A 91 -11.16 -8.39 9.58
N VAL A 92 -11.29 -7.35 8.75
CA VAL A 92 -10.18 -6.89 7.90
C VAL A 92 -9.12 -6.24 8.77
N VAL A 93 -7.91 -6.81 8.79
CA VAL A 93 -6.81 -6.35 9.63
C VAL A 93 -5.70 -5.66 8.85
N GLN A 94 -5.52 -5.96 7.57
CA GLN A 94 -4.42 -5.39 6.79
C GLN A 94 -4.74 -5.40 5.30
N ILE A 95 -4.34 -4.31 4.63
CA ILE A 95 -4.39 -4.17 3.17
C ILE A 95 -2.96 -4.17 2.62
N ALA A 96 -2.78 -4.90 1.53
CA ALA A 96 -1.52 -4.98 0.81
C ALA A 96 -1.73 -4.74 -0.68
N VAL A 97 -1.60 -3.49 -1.09
CA VAL A 97 -1.66 -3.08 -2.48
C VAL A 97 -0.32 -2.47 -2.87
N ASN A 98 0.44 -3.10 -3.76
CA ASN A 98 1.61 -2.45 -4.36
C ASN A 98 1.91 -3.06 -5.71
N ASN A 99 1.48 -2.38 -6.79
CA ASN A 99 1.65 -2.91 -8.14
C ASN A 99 3.11 -2.91 -8.62
N ALA A 100 3.98 -2.10 -8.01
CA ALA A 100 5.37 -1.99 -8.44
C ALA A 100 6.19 -3.24 -8.05
N ILE A 101 5.82 -3.86 -6.93
CA ILE A 101 6.56 -5.01 -6.37
C ILE A 101 5.72 -6.28 -6.26
N ARG A 102 4.44 -6.24 -6.65
CA ARG A 102 3.64 -7.45 -6.80
C ARG A 102 4.23 -8.28 -7.93
N ASP A 103 4.58 -9.52 -7.63
CA ASP A 103 5.19 -10.42 -8.61
C ASP A 103 4.24 -10.68 -9.79
N SER A 104 4.84 -10.93 -10.95
CA SER A 104 4.19 -11.53 -12.10
C SER A 104 3.72 -12.97 -11.85
N HIS A 105 4.37 -13.70 -10.94
CA HIS A 105 4.01 -15.06 -10.59
C HIS A 105 2.71 -15.10 -9.77
N MET A 106 1.78 -15.97 -10.17
CA MET A 106 0.50 -16.18 -9.48
C MET A 106 0.22 -17.67 -9.37
N ASP A 107 -0.04 -18.15 -8.14
CA ASP A 107 -0.43 -19.53 -7.86
C ASP A 107 -1.93 -19.75 -8.13
N LEU A 108 -2.37 -19.38 -9.34
CA LEU A 108 -3.76 -19.49 -9.76
C LEU A 108 -3.89 -20.29 -11.06
N PRO A 109 -4.94 -21.11 -11.19
CA PRO A 109 -5.32 -21.66 -12.47
C PRO A 109 -5.58 -20.53 -13.50
N PRO A 110 -5.14 -20.67 -14.77
CA PRO A 110 -5.27 -19.61 -15.78
C PRO A 110 -6.67 -19.02 -15.93
N GLN A 111 -7.72 -19.84 -15.76
CA GLN A 111 -9.11 -19.43 -15.85
C GLN A 111 -9.57 -18.49 -14.71
N GLU A 112 -8.90 -18.52 -13.57
CA GLU A 112 -9.24 -17.68 -12.41
C GLU A 112 -8.49 -16.33 -12.44
N VAL A 113 -7.38 -16.23 -13.17
CA VAL A 113 -6.56 -15.01 -13.28
C VAL A 113 -7.39 -13.80 -13.70
N LYS A 114 -8.27 -13.95 -14.71
CA LYS A 114 -9.12 -12.85 -15.18
C LYS A 114 -10.10 -12.36 -14.10
N LYS A 115 -10.64 -13.27 -13.29
CA LYS A 115 -11.55 -12.92 -12.19
C LYS A 115 -10.79 -12.20 -11.09
N TYR A 116 -9.59 -12.67 -10.75
CA TYR A 116 -8.71 -12.00 -9.79
C TYR A 116 -8.44 -10.54 -10.19
N TYR A 117 -8.01 -10.30 -11.44
CA TYR A 117 -7.77 -8.93 -11.90
C TYR A 117 -9.04 -8.08 -11.98
N ALA A 118 -10.21 -8.66 -12.24
CA ALA A 118 -11.48 -7.94 -12.21
C ALA A 118 -11.81 -7.47 -10.78
N ALA A 119 -11.68 -8.36 -9.79
CA ALA A 119 -11.85 -8.03 -8.38
C ALA A 119 -10.83 -6.98 -7.92
N TYR A 120 -9.56 -7.17 -8.28
CA TYR A 120 -8.47 -6.26 -7.93
C TYR A 120 -8.66 -4.86 -8.54
N LYS A 121 -9.08 -4.78 -9.80
CA LYS A 121 -9.43 -3.50 -10.46
C LYS A 121 -10.60 -2.82 -9.74
N ARG A 122 -11.64 -3.58 -9.36
CA ARG A 122 -12.78 -3.03 -8.64
C ARG A 122 -12.35 -2.46 -7.29
N PHE A 123 -11.53 -3.19 -6.55
CA PHE A 123 -11.01 -2.72 -5.26
C PHE A 123 -10.21 -1.42 -5.42
N HIS A 124 -9.34 -1.32 -6.44
CA HIS A 124 -8.67 -0.05 -6.78
C HIS A 124 -9.66 1.07 -7.06
N ASN A 125 -10.73 0.83 -7.82
CA ASN A 125 -11.73 1.87 -8.07
C ASN A 125 -12.40 2.37 -6.77
N ILE A 126 -12.71 1.47 -5.83
CA ILE A 126 -13.27 1.84 -4.52
C ILE A 126 -12.26 2.67 -3.72
N LEU A 127 -10.98 2.28 -3.70
CA LEU A 127 -9.91 3.03 -3.06
C LEU A 127 -9.79 4.46 -3.63
N TYR A 128 -9.86 4.62 -4.96
CA TYR A 128 -9.81 5.94 -5.59
C TYR A 128 -11.08 6.76 -5.36
N ALA A 129 -12.25 6.12 -5.31
CA ALA A 129 -13.52 6.81 -5.06
C ALA A 129 -13.61 7.39 -3.64
N ASN A 130 -12.93 6.77 -2.67
CA ASN A 130 -12.86 7.21 -1.28
C ASN A 130 -11.57 8.00 -0.96
N ALA A 131 -10.81 8.39 -1.98
CA ALA A 131 -9.53 9.04 -1.78
C ALA A 131 -9.68 10.52 -1.41
N MET A 132 -8.82 10.98 -0.51
CA MET A 132 -8.59 12.38 -0.21
C MET A 132 -7.28 12.84 -0.86
N THR A 133 -7.31 14.03 -1.45
CA THR A 133 -6.14 14.65 -2.09
C THR A 133 -5.79 15.92 -1.36
N PHE A 134 -4.50 16.10 -1.05
CA PHE A 134 -3.97 17.32 -0.44
C PHE A 134 -2.54 17.56 -0.95
N LYS A 135 -2.09 18.81 -0.89
CA LYS A 135 -0.70 19.18 -1.22
C LYS A 135 0.01 19.55 0.07
N MET A 136 1.13 18.92 0.34
CA MET A 136 1.92 19.20 1.54
C MET A 136 2.74 20.47 1.34
N GLU A 137 2.86 21.30 2.36
CA GLU A 137 3.77 22.43 2.38
C GLU A 137 5.15 22.04 2.92
N GLN A 138 6.17 22.83 2.57
CA GLN A 138 7.52 22.61 3.09
C GLN A 138 7.53 22.67 4.62
N GLY A 139 8.13 21.64 5.23
CA GLY A 139 8.19 21.47 6.68
C GLY A 139 7.04 20.67 7.27
N GLU A 140 5.98 20.37 6.50
CA GLU A 140 4.88 19.54 6.99
C GLU A 140 5.25 18.05 7.06
N TYR A 141 4.60 17.36 8.00
CA TYR A 141 4.71 15.93 8.19
C TYR A 141 3.34 15.28 7.96
N CYS A 142 3.32 14.24 7.12
CA CYS A 142 2.19 13.34 6.97
C CYS A 142 2.44 12.11 7.84
N TYR A 143 1.61 11.94 8.87
CA TYR A 143 1.52 10.72 9.64
C TYR A 143 0.56 9.74 8.96
N ARG A 144 1.00 8.49 8.84
CA ARG A 144 0.25 7.41 8.20
C ARG A 144 0.20 6.23 9.17
N GLY A 145 -0.86 6.13 9.96
CA GLY A 145 -1.09 5.02 10.89
C GLY A 145 -2.59 4.78 11.07
N PRO A 146 -3.03 3.82 11.91
CA PRO A 146 -4.46 3.57 12.10
C PRO A 146 -5.20 4.81 12.63
N LEU A 147 -6.42 5.06 12.14
CA LEU A 147 -7.28 6.12 12.70
C LEU A 147 -7.52 5.82 14.18
N ALA A 148 -7.16 6.76 15.06
CA ALA A 148 -7.47 6.68 16.48
C ALA A 148 -9.00 6.65 16.67
N GLY A 149 -9.54 5.49 17.04
CA GLY A 149 -10.99 5.29 17.20
C GLY A 149 -11.47 3.83 17.24
N ARG A 150 -10.63 2.84 16.94
CA ARG A 150 -10.90 1.41 17.21
C ARG A 150 -10.04 0.93 18.37
N ASP A 151 -10.64 0.16 19.28
CA ASP A 151 -10.03 -0.24 20.55
C ASP A 151 -8.82 -1.18 20.41
N ASN A 152 -8.10 -1.31 21.53
CA ASN A 152 -6.84 -2.02 21.72
C ASN A 152 -6.93 -3.53 21.43
N SER A 153 -6.20 -4.01 20.41
CA SER A 153 -5.47 -5.30 20.51
C SER A 153 -4.59 -5.67 19.30
N SER A 154 -4.64 -4.96 18.17
CA SER A 154 -3.68 -5.20 17.08
C SER A 154 -3.33 -3.92 16.33
N CYS A 155 -2.07 -3.48 16.47
CA CYS A 155 -1.47 -2.42 15.67
C CYS A 155 -1.30 -2.90 14.21
N ASN A 156 -2.36 -2.84 13.41
CA ASN A 156 -2.28 -3.21 11.99
C ASN A 156 -2.80 -2.10 11.05
N THR A 157 -2.21 -2.11 9.86
CA THR A 157 -2.05 -1.04 8.87
C THR A 157 -3.37 -0.59 8.24
N ALA A 158 -4.07 0.36 8.85
CA ALA A 158 -5.41 0.77 8.39
C ALA A 158 -5.44 1.89 7.34
N LEU A 159 -4.39 2.70 7.26
CA LEU A 159 -4.34 3.86 6.38
C LEU A 159 -3.05 3.82 5.60
N HIS A 160 -3.06 3.20 4.42
CA HIS A 160 -2.50 3.92 3.29
C HIS A 160 -2.68 3.25 1.95
N CYS A 161 -3.00 4.06 0.97
CA CYS A 161 -2.64 3.77 -0.39
C CYS A 161 -2.24 5.15 -0.98
N THR A 162 -0.96 5.41 -1.26
CA THR A 162 -0.48 6.70 -1.79
C THR A 162 -0.06 6.58 -3.26
N ILE A 163 -0.31 7.62 -4.05
CA ILE A 163 0.54 7.96 -5.19
C ILE A 163 1.38 9.17 -4.75
N LEU A 164 2.69 8.99 -4.62
CA LEU A 164 3.62 10.12 -4.61
C LEU A 164 3.75 10.56 -6.06
N SER A 165 3.08 11.64 -6.44
CA SER A 165 3.35 12.30 -7.70
C SER A 165 4.68 13.06 -7.58
N HIS A 166 5.80 12.33 -7.56
CA HIS A 166 7.16 12.84 -7.72
C HIS A 166 7.48 14.17 -6.99
N ALA A 167 7.25 14.25 -5.67
CA ALA A 167 8.00 15.20 -4.86
C ALA A 167 9.41 14.62 -4.69
N MET A 168 10.32 15.10 -5.55
CA MET A 168 11.70 14.64 -5.61
C MET A 168 12.33 14.62 -4.21
N LEU A 169 12.89 13.48 -3.81
CA LEU A 169 14.06 13.43 -2.95
C LEU A 169 15.24 14.06 -3.75
N TYR A 170 15.19 15.36 -4.02
CA TYR A 170 16.31 16.07 -4.63
C TYR A 170 17.25 16.47 -3.49
N THR A 171 18.14 15.57 -3.11
CA THR A 171 19.40 15.97 -2.47
C THR A 171 20.26 16.57 -3.58
N PRO A 172 20.57 17.88 -3.56
CA PRO A 172 21.58 18.40 -4.45
C PRO A 172 22.89 17.72 -4.05
N ARG A 173 23.45 16.87 -4.93
CA ARG A 173 24.87 16.54 -4.82
C ARG A 173 25.60 17.85 -5.03
N GLY A 174 26.34 18.29 -4.02
CA GLY A 174 27.21 19.45 -4.11
C GLY A 174 28.07 19.34 -5.37
N ALA A 175 28.04 20.40 -6.17
CA ALA A 175 29.08 20.66 -7.13
C ALA A 175 30.13 21.47 -6.37
N ASP A 176 31.14 20.78 -5.87
CA ASP A 176 32.46 21.31 -5.47
C ASP A 176 33.52 20.28 -5.91
#